data_AF-A0A3A2ZE41-F1
#
_entry.id   AF-A0A3A2ZE41-F1
#
_cell.length_a   1.000
_cell.length_b   1.000
_cell.length_c   1.000
_cell.angle_alpha   90.00
_cell.angle_beta   90.00
_cell.angle_gamma   90.00
#
_symmetry.space_group_name_H-M   'P 1'
#
loop_
_entity.id
_entity.type
_entity.pdbx_description
1 polymer ?
#
loop_
_entity_poly.entity_id
_entity_poly.type
_entity_poly.pdbx_seq_one_letter_code
_entity_poly.pdbx_strand_id
1 'polypeptide(L)'
;MDNADDISLFLLGGVGLIVAAVAIGLPRMFTNTQALWDTDASVKYDYSLSYYSEWQWVMLCNTPQLGVTMFYHLYNRVFTNMLLCAEYSSYGADRKSLRVTWPVKGSQQRSSYWLSIPYRYEISAMVFSAVLHWLISQGWFYALVIPYDVHGYLMFEKKSQVGTLAGLPLICSGVIMFILVALLLGLPFKKLKSSVPLAGPCSAAISAACHPTGEVCRATAAHGKVMWGEIDMPTGWDVDEDDGTQKAERAL
;
A
#
# COMPACT_ATOMS: atom_id res chain seq x y z
N MET A 1 -11.01 6.38 16.71
CA MET A 1 -9.74 5.83 17.22
C MET A 1 -9.62 4.36 16.86
N ASP A 2 -10.73 3.63 16.75
CA ASP A 2 -10.82 2.20 16.41
C ASP A 2 -10.05 1.75 15.14
N ASN A 3 -10.07 2.53 14.06
CA ASN A 3 -9.47 2.12 12.78
C ASN A 3 -7.93 2.08 12.80
N ALA A 4 -7.28 2.83 13.70
CA ALA A 4 -5.81 2.86 13.77
C ALA A 4 -5.26 1.65 14.52
N ASP A 5 -5.98 1.21 15.55
CA ASP A 5 -5.64 0.04 16.35
C ASP A 5 -5.88 -1.25 15.54
N ASP A 6 -6.94 -1.30 14.74
CA ASP A 6 -7.22 -2.40 13.83
C ASP A 6 -6.14 -2.53 12.73
N ILE A 7 -5.73 -1.42 12.11
CA ILE A 7 -4.68 -1.44 11.07
C ILE A 7 -3.33 -1.82 11.69
N SER A 8 -3.02 -1.32 12.89
CA SER A 8 -1.81 -1.68 13.62
C SER A 8 -1.81 -3.17 13.98
N LEU A 9 -2.94 -3.71 14.45
CA LEU A 9 -3.11 -5.13 14.77
C LEU A 9 -2.98 -6.03 13.53
N PHE A 10 -3.54 -5.62 12.39
CA PHE A 10 -3.40 -6.34 11.12
C PHE A 10 -1.98 -6.27 10.55
N LEU A 11 -1.31 -5.12 10.67
CA LEU A 11 0.09 -4.96 10.25
C LEU A 11 1.02 -5.78 11.14
N LEU A 12 0.83 -5.74 12.46
CA LEU A 12 1.59 -6.54 13.42
C LEU A 12 1.31 -8.04 13.29
N GLY A 13 0.06 -8.43 13.03
CA GLY A 13 -0.33 -9.83 12.83
C GLY A 13 0.15 -10.41 11.50
N GLY A 14 0.03 -9.66 10.40
CA GLY A 14 0.49 -10.08 9.08
C GLY A 14 2.02 -10.12 8.97
N VAL A 15 2.71 -9.09 9.48
CA VAL A 15 4.18 -9.09 9.59
C VAL A 15 4.64 -10.16 10.57
N GLY A 16 3.93 -10.36 11.69
CA GLY A 16 4.21 -11.40 12.67
C GLY A 16 4.14 -12.81 12.10
N LEU A 17 3.17 -13.11 11.23
CA LEU A 17 3.07 -14.40 10.54
C LEU A 17 4.23 -14.64 9.56
N ILE A 18 4.63 -13.61 8.81
CA ILE A 18 5.71 -13.74 7.85
C ILE A 18 7.07 -13.81 8.57
N VAL A 19 7.27 -13.00 9.61
CA VAL A 19 8.46 -13.07 10.48
C VAL A 19 8.52 -14.41 11.22
N ALA A 20 7.40 -14.95 11.68
CA ALA A 20 7.35 -16.29 12.27
C ALA A 20 7.69 -17.37 11.23
N ALA A 21 7.17 -17.29 10.00
CA ALA A 21 7.53 -18.22 8.93
C ALA A 21 9.02 -18.14 8.57
N VAL A 22 9.58 -16.93 8.50
CA VAL A 22 11.01 -16.69 8.28
C VAL A 22 11.84 -17.19 9.47
N ALA A 23 11.41 -16.95 10.70
CA ALA A 23 12.11 -17.36 11.93
C ALA A 23 12.03 -18.87 12.20
N ILE A 24 10.95 -19.55 11.78
CA ILE A 24 10.82 -21.01 11.83
C ILE A 24 11.63 -21.66 10.69
N GLY A 25 11.71 -21.00 9.53
CA GLY A 25 12.51 -21.43 8.40
C GLY A 25 14.02 -21.26 8.63
N LEU A 26 14.45 -20.15 9.25
CA LEU A 26 15.87 -19.77 9.40
C LEU A 26 16.75 -20.90 9.99
N PRO A 27 16.37 -21.53 11.11
CA PRO A 27 17.14 -22.62 11.71
C PRO A 27 17.27 -23.83 10.80
N ARG A 28 16.25 -24.10 9.97
CA ARG A 28 16.24 -25.23 9.03
C ARG A 28 17.09 -24.93 7.78
N MET A 29 17.21 -23.66 7.39
CA MET A 29 17.98 -23.20 6.22
C MET A 29 19.51 -23.33 6.40
N PHE A 30 20.05 -23.04 7.59
CA PHE A 30 21.51 -23.09 7.82
C PHE A 30 22.08 -24.51 8.02
N THR A 31 21.24 -25.55 7.96
CA THR A 31 21.70 -26.94 8.11
C THR A 31 22.42 -27.49 6.87
N ASN A 32 22.18 -26.90 5.68
CA ASN A 32 22.84 -27.28 4.44
C ASN A 32 23.23 -26.02 3.67
N THR A 33 24.53 -25.71 3.63
CA THR A 33 25.06 -24.51 2.94
C THR A 33 24.88 -24.57 1.43
N GLN A 34 24.77 -25.76 0.83
CA GLN A 34 24.49 -25.93 -0.59
C GLN A 34 23.03 -25.58 -0.92
N ALA A 35 22.11 -25.92 -0.02
CA ALA A 35 20.68 -25.55 -0.10
C ALA A 35 20.42 -24.04 0.07
N LEU A 36 21.43 -23.23 0.39
CA LEU A 36 21.27 -21.78 0.41
C LEU A 36 21.15 -21.21 -1.01
N TRP A 37 21.87 -21.79 -1.97
CA TRP A 37 22.00 -21.27 -3.33
C TRP A 37 21.44 -22.22 -4.39
N ASP A 38 21.40 -23.53 -4.10
CA ASP A 38 20.85 -24.56 -4.96
C ASP A 38 19.43 -24.94 -4.49
N THR A 39 18.44 -24.48 -5.25
CA THR A 39 17.02 -24.71 -4.99
C THR A 39 16.67 -26.19 -5.03
N ASP A 40 17.31 -26.97 -5.91
CA ASP A 40 17.07 -28.40 -6.05
C ASP A 40 17.67 -29.17 -4.86
N ALA A 41 18.82 -28.71 -4.36
CA ALA A 41 19.43 -29.24 -3.13
C ALA A 41 18.61 -28.93 -1.86
N SER A 42 17.64 -28.01 -1.94
CA SER A 42 16.73 -27.69 -0.83
C SER A 42 15.60 -28.71 -0.67
N VAL A 43 15.31 -29.50 -1.71
CA VAL A 43 14.26 -30.52 -1.71
C VAL A 43 14.69 -31.69 -0.82
N LYS A 44 14.06 -31.84 0.35
CA LYS A 44 14.31 -32.97 1.26
C LYS A 44 13.21 -34.00 1.10
N TYR A 45 13.59 -35.24 0.81
CA TYR A 45 12.67 -36.37 0.89
C TYR A 45 12.30 -36.60 2.36
N ASP A 46 11.04 -36.32 2.70
CA ASP A 46 10.51 -36.60 4.03
C ASP A 46 9.27 -37.48 3.93
N TYR A 47 9.41 -38.71 4.43
CA TYR A 47 8.35 -39.72 4.43
C TYR A 47 7.29 -39.43 5.49
N SER A 48 7.59 -38.55 6.47
CA SER A 48 6.75 -38.33 7.65
C SER A 48 5.59 -37.36 7.43
N LEU A 49 5.61 -36.55 6.35
CA LEU A 49 4.59 -35.54 6.06
C LEU A 49 3.62 -35.91 4.92
N SER A 50 3.61 -37.19 4.48
CA SER A 50 2.72 -37.71 3.44
C SER A 50 1.23 -37.80 3.84
N TYR A 51 0.81 -37.10 4.89
CA TYR A 51 -0.56 -37.09 5.41
C TYR A 51 -1.45 -36.04 4.72
N TYR A 52 -0.85 -35.01 4.13
CA TYR A 52 -1.57 -33.94 3.42
C TYR A 52 -1.76 -34.28 1.94
N SER A 53 -2.88 -33.84 1.37
CA SER A 53 -3.16 -33.99 -0.07
C SER A 53 -2.37 -32.98 -0.91
N GLU A 54 -2.23 -33.24 -2.21
CA GLU A 54 -1.52 -32.38 -3.16
C GLU A 54 -2.06 -30.94 -3.11
N TRP A 55 -3.38 -30.81 -3.11
CA TRP A 55 -4.06 -29.52 -3.04
C TRP A 55 -3.76 -28.76 -1.75
N GLN A 56 -3.68 -29.44 -0.61
CA GLN A 56 -3.34 -28.80 0.66
C GLN A 56 -1.92 -28.22 0.63
N TRP A 57 -0.97 -28.95 0.05
CA TRP A 57 0.40 -28.48 -0.11
C TRP A 57 0.51 -27.30 -1.07
N VAL A 58 -0.20 -27.35 -2.20
CA VAL A 58 -0.24 -26.25 -3.17
C VAL A 58 -0.81 -24.99 -2.52
N MET A 59 -1.92 -25.10 -1.78
CA MET A 59 -2.53 -23.97 -1.09
C MET A 59 -1.60 -23.42 0.01
N LEU A 60 -0.97 -24.30 0.78
CA LEU A 60 -0.06 -23.90 1.85
C LEU A 60 1.15 -23.13 1.31
N CYS A 61 1.81 -23.65 0.26
CA CYS A 61 2.98 -22.99 -0.33
C CYS A 61 2.65 -21.66 -1.01
N ASN A 62 1.38 -21.45 -1.43
CA ASN A 62 0.93 -20.19 -2.01
C ASN A 62 0.37 -19.20 -0.97
N THR A 63 0.16 -19.62 0.28
CA THR A 63 -0.35 -18.74 1.34
C THR A 63 0.52 -17.48 1.56
N PRO A 64 1.87 -17.55 1.51
CA PRO A 64 2.72 -16.37 1.61
C PRO A 64 2.48 -15.33 0.52
N GLN A 65 2.05 -15.74 -0.68
CA GLN A 65 1.74 -14.84 -1.80
C GLN A 65 0.53 -13.96 -1.47
N LEU A 66 -0.48 -14.52 -0.79
CA LEU A 66 -1.62 -13.74 -0.28
C LEU A 66 -1.13 -12.70 0.74
N GLY A 67 -0.22 -13.10 1.64
CA GLY A 67 0.38 -12.22 2.64
C GLY A 67 1.07 -11.00 2.04
N VAL A 68 1.88 -11.18 0.99
CA VAL A 68 2.52 -10.06 0.28
C VAL A 68 1.51 -9.14 -0.40
N THR A 69 0.46 -9.70 -0.99
CA THR A 69 -0.60 -8.91 -1.62
C THR A 69 -1.31 -8.03 -0.59
N MET A 70 -1.68 -8.60 0.57
CA MET A 70 -2.29 -7.86 1.67
C MET A 70 -1.35 -6.77 2.19
N PHE A 71 -0.07 -7.08 2.35
CA PHE A 71 0.95 -6.11 2.75
C PHE A 71 1.04 -4.95 1.76
N TYR A 72 1.08 -5.22 0.45
CA TYR A 72 1.08 -4.20 -0.59
C TYR A 72 -0.14 -3.27 -0.47
N HIS A 73 -1.35 -3.81 -0.28
CA HIS A 73 -2.54 -2.98 -0.12
C HIS A 73 -2.49 -2.10 1.14
N LEU A 74 -2.06 -2.66 2.29
CA LEU A 74 -1.93 -1.90 3.52
C LEU A 74 -0.84 -0.82 3.42
N TYR A 75 0.30 -1.16 2.85
CA TYR A 75 1.40 -0.24 2.58
C TYR A 75 0.91 0.94 1.74
N ASN A 76 0.23 0.68 0.62
CA ASN A 76 -0.29 1.74 -0.23
C ASN A 76 -1.34 2.59 0.49
N ARG A 77 -2.25 2.00 1.27
CA ARG A 77 -3.25 2.75 2.04
C ARG A 77 -2.60 3.72 3.03
N VAL A 78 -1.65 3.25 3.83
CA VAL A 78 -0.95 4.08 4.83
C VAL A 78 -0.14 5.17 4.14
N PHE A 79 0.60 4.82 3.09
CA PHE A 79 1.43 5.77 2.36
C PHE A 79 0.59 6.85 1.65
N THR A 80 -0.54 6.47 1.05
CA THR A 80 -1.51 7.42 0.45
C THR A 80 -2.03 8.39 1.50
N ASN A 81 -2.45 7.87 2.66
CA ASN A 81 -2.97 8.70 3.74
C ASN A 81 -1.92 9.68 4.26
N MET A 82 -0.67 9.23 4.40
CA MET A 82 0.42 10.10 4.83
C MET A 82 0.68 11.24 3.83
N LEU A 83 0.69 10.94 2.53
CA LEU A 83 0.85 11.95 1.49
C LEU A 83 -0.34 12.92 1.45
N LEU A 84 -1.56 12.42 1.63
CA LEU A 84 -2.76 13.25 1.71
C LEU A 84 -2.69 14.21 2.90
N CYS A 85 -2.31 13.71 4.08
CA CYS A 85 -2.12 14.55 5.27
C CYS A 85 -1.01 15.58 5.07
N ALA A 86 0.09 15.22 4.39
CA ALA A 86 1.18 16.13 4.09
C ALA A 86 0.76 17.22 3.10
N GLU A 87 -0.02 16.86 2.07
CA GLU A 87 -0.59 17.82 1.12
C GLU A 87 -1.60 18.73 1.83
N TYR A 88 -2.49 18.18 2.63
CA TYR A 88 -3.48 18.91 3.42
C TYR A 88 -2.84 19.92 4.39
N SER A 89 -1.85 19.48 5.18
CA SER A 89 -1.09 20.36 6.08
C SER A 89 -0.42 21.50 5.32
N SER A 90 0.01 21.28 4.08
CA SER A 90 0.67 22.31 3.29
C SER A 90 -0.24 23.48 2.89
N TYR A 91 -1.56 23.29 2.85
CA TYR A 91 -2.52 24.37 2.62
C TYR A 91 -2.63 25.35 3.79
N GLY A 92 -2.13 25.02 4.99
CA GLY A 92 -2.05 25.98 6.09
C GLY A 92 -0.70 26.65 6.24
N ALA A 93 0.27 26.37 5.37
CA ALA A 93 1.55 27.07 5.34
C ALA A 93 1.65 28.00 4.13
N ASP A 94 1.14 27.57 2.97
CA ASP A 94 1.24 28.32 1.72
C ASP A 94 -0.10 28.33 0.96
N ARG A 95 -0.42 29.43 0.25
CA ARG A 95 -1.54 29.49 -0.72
C ARG A 95 -1.28 28.55 -1.91
N LYS A 96 -2.12 27.52 -2.08
CA LYS A 96 -1.98 26.50 -3.14
C LYS A 96 -3.28 26.28 -3.90
N SER A 97 -3.15 25.93 -5.17
CA SER A 97 -4.28 25.57 -6.03
C SER A 97 -4.80 24.17 -5.72
N LEU A 98 -6.12 23.98 -5.73
CA LEU A 98 -6.75 22.68 -5.55
C LEU A 98 -6.41 21.73 -6.71
N ARG A 99 -6.23 20.44 -6.39
CA ARG A 99 -6.13 19.37 -7.37
C ARG A 99 -7.50 18.76 -7.61
N VAL A 100 -7.95 18.78 -8.86
CA VAL A 100 -9.27 18.28 -9.27
C VAL A 100 -9.12 17.35 -10.47
N THR A 101 -10.04 16.41 -10.63
CA THR A 101 -10.01 15.48 -11.78
C THR A 101 -10.19 16.23 -13.10
N TRP A 102 -11.03 17.27 -13.10
CA TRP A 102 -11.37 18.05 -14.29
C TRP A 102 -11.23 19.55 -13.98
N PRO A 103 -10.08 20.16 -14.29
CA PRO A 103 -9.87 21.59 -14.03
C PRO A 103 -10.68 22.45 -15.01
N VAL A 104 -11.23 23.55 -14.51
CA VAL A 104 -11.93 24.53 -15.36
C VAL A 104 -10.91 25.30 -16.20
N LYS A 105 -11.20 25.47 -17.49
CA LYS A 105 -10.33 26.20 -18.44
C LYS A 105 -10.14 27.64 -17.95
N GLY A 106 -8.88 28.08 -17.85
CA GLY A 106 -8.52 29.42 -17.35
C GLY A 106 -8.44 29.58 -15.84
N SER A 107 -8.69 28.51 -15.06
CA SER A 107 -8.51 28.52 -13.60
C SER A 107 -7.07 28.20 -13.18
N GLN A 108 -6.73 28.46 -11.91
CA GLN A 108 -5.44 28.07 -11.33
C GLN A 108 -5.43 26.61 -10.85
N GLN A 109 -6.54 25.86 -11.01
CA GLN A 109 -6.66 24.47 -10.56
C GLN A 109 -5.72 23.55 -11.33
N ARG A 110 -5.25 22.50 -10.65
CA ARG A 110 -4.37 21.50 -11.26
C ARG A 110 -5.14 20.21 -11.48
N SER A 111 -4.91 19.55 -12.62
CA SER A 111 -5.38 18.19 -12.80
C SER A 111 -4.75 17.28 -11.74
N SER A 112 -5.56 16.42 -11.12
CA SER A 112 -5.03 15.29 -10.37
C SER A 112 -4.40 14.27 -11.33
N TYR A 113 -3.52 13.41 -10.81
CA TYR A 113 -3.15 12.20 -11.54
C TYR A 113 -4.36 11.25 -11.53
N TRP A 114 -4.44 10.35 -12.51
CA TRP A 114 -5.49 9.31 -12.53
C TRP A 114 -5.43 8.42 -11.27
N LEU A 115 -4.26 8.34 -10.64
CA LEU A 115 -4.05 7.74 -9.33
C LEU A 115 -3.83 8.82 -8.26
N SER A 116 -4.35 8.66 -7.04
CA SER A 116 -4.26 9.67 -5.97
C SER A 116 -2.83 10.04 -5.52
N ILE A 117 -1.79 9.33 -5.99
CA ILE A 117 -0.38 9.47 -5.59
C ILE A 117 0.48 9.80 -6.81
N PRO A 118 1.60 10.55 -6.68
CA PRO A 118 2.57 10.68 -7.76
C PRO A 118 3.10 9.31 -8.22
N TYR A 119 3.07 9.05 -9.54
CA TYR A 119 3.48 7.78 -10.16
C TYR A 119 4.84 7.23 -9.69
N ARG A 120 5.78 8.09 -9.29
CA ARG A 120 7.11 7.67 -8.81
C ARG A 120 7.01 6.74 -7.59
N TYR A 121 6.10 7.03 -6.66
CA TYR A 121 5.96 6.24 -5.44
C TYR A 121 5.15 4.96 -5.69
N GLU A 122 4.08 5.08 -6.47
CA GLU A 122 3.25 3.93 -6.85
C GLU A 122 4.05 2.90 -7.64
N ILE A 123 4.77 3.32 -8.69
CA ILE A 123 5.59 2.44 -9.51
C ILE A 123 6.67 1.76 -8.65
N SER A 124 7.30 2.51 -7.74
CA SER A 124 8.31 1.94 -6.84
C SER A 124 7.70 0.85 -5.94
N ALA A 125 6.54 1.12 -5.32
CA ALA A 125 5.84 0.15 -4.49
C ALA A 125 5.41 -1.11 -5.28
N MET A 126 4.97 -0.93 -6.53
CA MET A 126 4.62 -2.03 -7.44
C MET A 126 5.85 -2.89 -7.78
N VAL A 127 7.00 -2.25 -8.08
CA VAL A 127 8.25 -2.98 -8.36
C VAL A 127 8.69 -3.79 -7.14
N PHE A 128 8.68 -3.20 -5.94
CA PHE A 128 9.04 -3.94 -4.72
C PHE A 128 8.09 -5.11 -4.46
N SER A 129 6.79 -4.93 -4.69
CA SER A 129 5.81 -6.02 -4.57
C SER A 129 6.09 -7.14 -5.57
N ALA A 130 6.33 -6.81 -6.85
CA ALA A 130 6.65 -7.80 -7.88
C ALA A 130 7.92 -8.59 -7.53
N VAL A 131 8.96 -7.91 -7.04
CA VAL A 131 10.21 -8.55 -6.59
C VAL A 131 9.97 -9.45 -5.38
N LEU A 132 9.16 -9.02 -4.39
CA LEU A 132 8.82 -9.85 -3.23
C LEU A 132 8.05 -11.11 -3.63
N HIS A 133 7.05 -10.99 -4.51
CA HIS A 133 6.30 -12.13 -5.05
C HIS A 133 7.22 -13.12 -5.75
N TRP A 134 8.14 -12.61 -6.58
CA TRP A 134 9.12 -13.42 -7.29
C TRP A 134 10.07 -14.13 -6.32
N LEU A 135 10.66 -13.42 -5.36
CA LEU A 135 11.58 -14.02 -4.37
C LEU A 135 10.89 -15.09 -3.51
N ILE A 136 9.65 -14.86 -3.10
CA ILE A 136 8.88 -15.85 -2.33
C ILE A 136 8.54 -17.06 -3.18
N SER A 137 8.27 -16.91 -4.47
CA SER A 137 8.03 -18.06 -5.37
C SER A 137 9.26 -18.96 -5.51
N GLN A 138 10.46 -18.38 -5.45
CA GLN A 138 11.72 -19.12 -5.44
C GLN A 138 12.05 -19.68 -4.04
N GLY A 139 11.61 -18.97 -3.00
CA GLY A 139 11.90 -19.28 -1.61
C GLY A 139 10.99 -20.33 -0.97
N TRP A 140 9.72 -20.38 -1.35
CA TRP A 140 8.75 -21.33 -0.83
C TRP A 140 7.89 -21.85 -1.98
N PHE A 141 8.11 -23.10 -2.34
CA PHE A 141 7.43 -23.74 -3.46
C PHE A 141 7.05 -25.18 -3.15
N TYR A 142 6.06 -25.67 -3.89
CA TYR A 142 5.63 -27.05 -3.86
C TYR A 142 6.50 -27.89 -4.79
N ALA A 143 7.01 -29.01 -4.29
CA ALA A 143 7.75 -29.99 -5.09
C ALA A 143 7.07 -31.36 -5.00
N LEU A 144 6.83 -31.96 -6.16
CA LEU A 144 6.42 -33.35 -6.29
C LEU A 144 7.65 -34.17 -6.68
N VAL A 145 8.01 -35.12 -5.84
CA VAL A 145 9.22 -35.91 -6.03
C VAL A 145 8.86 -37.36 -6.33
N ILE A 146 9.28 -37.85 -7.50
CA ILE A 146 8.99 -39.21 -7.97
C ILE A 146 10.31 -39.97 -8.07
N PRO A 147 10.54 -41.01 -7.25
CA PRO A 147 11.78 -41.77 -7.30
C PRO A 147 11.84 -42.69 -8.52
N TYR A 148 13.06 -43.01 -8.95
CA TYR A 148 13.34 -44.01 -9.99
C TYR A 148 13.65 -45.38 -9.34
N ASP A 149 13.25 -46.46 -10.01
CA ASP A 149 13.67 -47.82 -9.68
C ASP A 149 15.12 -48.11 -10.10
N VAL A 150 15.68 -49.23 -9.62
CA VAL A 150 17.01 -49.74 -10.02
C VAL A 150 17.12 -49.97 -11.54
N HIS A 151 15.98 -50.16 -12.22
CA HIS A 151 15.89 -50.29 -13.67
C HIS A 151 15.67 -48.95 -14.41
N GLY A 152 15.62 -47.82 -13.70
CA GLY A 152 15.41 -46.49 -14.27
C GLY A 152 13.95 -46.15 -14.59
N TYR A 153 12.97 -46.95 -14.16
CA TYR A 153 11.55 -46.65 -14.34
C TYR A 153 11.01 -45.76 -13.20
N LEU A 154 10.11 -44.82 -13.54
CA LEU A 154 9.46 -43.93 -12.56
C LEU A 154 8.50 -44.72 -11.65
N MET A 155 8.66 -44.56 -10.34
CA MET A 155 7.77 -45.18 -9.33
C MET A 155 6.69 -44.20 -8.85
N PHE A 156 5.61 -44.04 -9.62
CA PHE A 156 4.50 -43.15 -9.25
C PHE A 156 3.82 -43.52 -7.93
N GLU A 157 3.84 -44.81 -7.55
CA GLU A 157 3.28 -45.30 -6.29
C GLU A 157 4.03 -44.79 -5.05
N LYS A 158 5.30 -44.39 -5.22
CA LYS A 158 6.17 -43.88 -4.15
C LYS A 158 6.40 -42.37 -4.25
N LYS A 159 5.51 -41.63 -4.93
CA LYS A 159 5.61 -40.17 -5.02
C LYS A 159 5.56 -39.54 -3.62
N SER A 160 6.37 -38.52 -3.40
CA SER A 160 6.39 -37.72 -2.18
C SER A 160 6.03 -36.27 -2.49
N GLN A 161 5.22 -35.67 -1.62
CA GLN A 161 4.75 -34.30 -1.75
C GLN A 161 5.38 -33.49 -0.63
N VAL A 162 6.16 -32.47 -1.00
CA VAL A 162 6.90 -31.69 0.00
C VAL A 162 6.81 -30.19 -0.30
N GLY A 163 6.59 -29.40 0.74
CA GLY A 163 6.83 -27.96 0.72
C GLY A 163 8.32 -27.71 0.93
N THR A 164 8.97 -27.12 -0.06
CA THR A 164 10.41 -26.83 -0.01
C THR A 164 10.65 -25.37 0.35
N LEU A 165 11.66 -25.13 1.18
CA LEU A 165 12.11 -23.79 1.56
C LEU A 165 13.55 -23.58 1.08
N ALA A 166 13.75 -22.65 0.16
CA ALA A 166 15.07 -22.22 -0.30
C ALA A 166 15.55 -21.00 0.51
N GLY A 167 16.80 -21.04 0.96
CA GLY A 167 17.31 -20.10 1.95
C GLY A 167 17.48 -18.66 1.45
N LEU A 168 18.30 -18.47 0.41
CA LEU A 168 18.65 -17.13 -0.07
C LEU A 168 17.44 -16.28 -0.49
N PRO A 169 16.49 -16.78 -1.33
CA PRO A 169 15.36 -15.96 -1.75
C PRO A 169 14.49 -15.51 -0.57
N LEU A 170 14.29 -16.38 0.42
CA LEU A 170 13.56 -16.05 1.64
C LEU A 170 14.28 -14.99 2.48
N ILE A 171 15.60 -15.09 2.64
CA ILE A 171 16.40 -14.07 3.35
C ILE A 171 16.29 -12.72 2.65
N CYS A 172 16.48 -12.69 1.32
CA CYS A 172 16.34 -11.47 0.52
C CYS A 172 14.93 -10.87 0.66
N SER A 173 13.88 -11.70 0.59
CA SER A 173 12.50 -11.24 0.77
C SER A 173 12.25 -10.66 2.17
N GLY A 174 12.81 -11.28 3.21
CA GLY A 174 12.69 -10.81 4.60
C GLY A 174 13.39 -9.48 4.83
N VAL A 175 14.58 -9.27 4.24
CA VAL A 175 15.30 -7.99 4.31
C VAL A 175 14.52 -6.88 3.61
N ILE A 176 14.01 -7.12 2.40
CA ILE A 176 13.20 -6.13 1.67
C ILE A 176 11.95 -5.77 2.48
N MET A 177 11.25 -6.77 3.01
CA MET A 177 10.06 -6.55 3.83
C MET A 177 10.37 -5.75 5.09
N PHE A 178 11.47 -6.08 5.78
CA PHE A 178 11.92 -5.34 6.96
C PHE A 178 12.18 -3.86 6.65
N ILE A 179 12.86 -3.57 5.53
CA ILE A 179 13.11 -2.19 5.08
C ILE A 179 11.79 -1.45 4.81
N LEU A 180 10.83 -2.09 4.12
CA LEU A 180 9.53 -1.46 3.83
C LEU A 180 8.72 -1.18 5.10
N VAL A 181 8.72 -2.10 6.07
CA VAL A 181 8.08 -1.89 7.38
C VAL A 181 8.78 -0.78 8.16
N ALA A 182 10.11 -0.77 8.22
CA ALA A 182 10.88 0.27 8.90
C ALA A 182 10.61 1.66 8.31
N LEU A 183 10.49 1.77 6.97
CA LEU A 183 10.09 3.01 6.31
C LEU A 183 8.68 3.45 6.71
N LEU A 184 7.70 2.54 6.72
CA LEU A 184 6.34 2.86 7.15
C LEU A 184 6.26 3.34 8.60
N LEU A 185 7.03 2.73 9.51
CA LEU A 185 7.06 3.12 10.91
C LEU A 185 7.88 4.39 11.14
N GLY A 186 8.90 4.66 10.33
CA GLY A 186 9.79 5.81 10.46
C GLY A 186 9.22 7.13 9.92
N LEU A 187 8.47 7.07 8.81
CA LEU A 187 7.95 8.27 8.15
C LEU A 187 6.94 9.10 8.99
N PRO A 188 6.06 8.50 9.82
CA PRO A 188 5.13 9.24 10.69
C PRO A 188 5.81 10.16 11.72
N PHE A 189 7.06 9.89 12.09
CA PHE A 189 7.81 10.76 13.00
C PHE A 189 8.23 12.09 12.37
N LYS A 190 8.08 12.26 11.04
CA LYS A 190 8.28 13.56 10.40
C LYS A 190 7.14 14.51 10.76
N LYS A 191 7.47 15.52 11.56
CA LYS A 191 6.54 16.59 11.92
C LYS A 191 6.03 17.30 10.67
N LEU A 192 4.72 17.50 10.62
CA LEU A 192 4.07 18.32 9.61
C LEU A 192 4.29 19.80 9.92
N LYS A 193 4.46 20.61 8.87
CA LYS A 193 4.93 22.01 8.99
C LYS A 193 3.84 22.99 9.47
N SER A 194 2.56 22.63 9.38
CA SER A 194 1.44 23.53 9.67
C SER A 194 0.53 23.02 10.80
N SER A 195 -0.11 23.95 11.50
CA SER A 195 -1.06 23.75 12.60
C SER A 195 -2.49 23.47 12.15
N VAL A 196 -2.74 23.16 10.87
CA VAL A 196 -4.08 22.79 10.40
C VAL A 196 -4.54 21.52 11.12
N PRO A 197 -5.78 21.47 11.66
CA PRO A 197 -6.32 20.24 12.23
C PRO A 197 -6.38 19.16 11.14
N LEU A 198 -5.75 18.01 11.38
CA LEU A 198 -5.60 16.96 10.37
C LEU A 198 -6.96 16.35 10.00
N ALA A 199 -7.51 16.70 8.83
CA ALA A 199 -8.76 16.14 8.33
C ALA A 199 -8.60 14.66 7.88
N GLY A 200 -7.37 14.20 7.64
CA GLY A 200 -7.08 12.86 7.14
C GLY A 200 -7.77 12.57 5.80
N PRO A 201 -8.06 11.30 5.47
CA PRO A 201 -8.83 10.92 4.28
C PRO A 201 -10.35 11.14 4.42
N CYS A 202 -10.81 11.83 5.46
CA CYS A 202 -12.23 12.05 5.68
C CYS A 202 -12.75 13.16 4.76
N SER A 203 -13.52 12.76 3.73
CA SER A 203 -14.15 13.71 2.81
C SER A 203 -15.09 14.68 3.52
N ALA A 204 -15.79 14.24 4.58
CA ALA A 204 -16.66 15.12 5.37
C ALA A 204 -15.86 16.21 6.11
N ALA A 205 -14.69 15.86 6.67
CA ALA A 205 -13.81 16.82 7.33
C ALA A 205 -13.20 17.81 6.33
N ILE A 206 -12.78 17.34 5.16
CA ILE A 206 -12.28 18.20 4.07
C ILE A 206 -13.41 19.12 3.56
N SER A 207 -14.63 18.60 3.41
CA SER A 207 -15.77 19.41 2.97
C SER A 207 -16.15 20.49 3.98
N ALA A 208 -16.11 20.18 5.28
CA ALA A 208 -16.32 21.16 6.34
C ALA A 208 -15.23 22.23 6.33
N ALA A 209 -13.99 21.82 6.08
CA ALA A 209 -12.84 22.72 5.93
C ALA A 209 -12.95 23.64 4.70
N CYS A 210 -13.53 23.16 3.61
CA CYS A 210 -13.74 23.94 2.38
C CYS A 210 -15.05 24.72 2.38
N HIS A 211 -15.82 24.72 3.47
CA HIS A 211 -17.06 25.49 3.52
C HIS A 211 -16.72 26.98 3.65
N PRO A 212 -17.15 27.85 2.71
CA PRO A 212 -16.84 29.26 2.78
C PRO A 212 -17.50 29.92 3.99
N THR A 213 -16.78 30.84 4.62
CA THR A 213 -17.27 31.71 5.69
C THR A 213 -17.54 33.09 5.10
N GLY A 214 -18.81 33.38 4.76
CA GLY A 214 -19.24 34.68 4.21
C GLY A 214 -19.99 34.58 2.87
N GLU A 215 -20.33 35.73 2.29
CA GLU A 215 -21.00 35.87 0.97
C GLU A 215 -20.01 35.69 -0.19
N VAL A 216 -19.25 34.60 -0.18
CA VAL A 216 -18.32 34.28 -1.26
C VAL A 216 -18.96 33.29 -2.23
N CYS A 217 -18.93 33.62 -3.53
CA CYS A 217 -19.40 32.71 -4.56
C CYS A 217 -18.57 31.41 -4.55
N ARG A 218 -19.25 30.29 -4.22
CA ARG A 218 -18.66 28.94 -4.15
C ARG A 218 -18.00 28.52 -5.46
N ALA A 219 -18.53 28.97 -6.60
CA ALA A 219 -18.05 28.60 -7.92
C ALA A 219 -16.68 29.23 -8.22
N THR A 220 -16.51 30.51 -7.88
CA THR A 220 -15.29 31.26 -8.18
C THR A 220 -14.20 30.99 -7.14
N ALA A 221 -14.52 30.88 -5.84
CA ALA A 221 -13.52 30.64 -4.79
C ALA A 221 -12.65 29.39 -5.00
N ALA A 222 -13.23 28.31 -5.56
CA ALA A 222 -12.51 27.06 -5.82
C ALA A 222 -11.53 27.14 -7.00
N HIS A 223 -11.63 28.16 -7.85
CA HIS A 223 -10.80 28.32 -9.05
C HIS A 223 -9.44 28.99 -8.76
N GLY A 224 -9.29 29.61 -7.60
CA GLY A 224 -8.07 30.31 -7.15
C GLY A 224 -7.12 29.45 -6.31
N LYS A 225 -6.08 30.10 -5.76
CA LYS A 225 -5.22 29.49 -4.73
C LYS A 225 -5.89 29.68 -3.36
N VAL A 226 -6.01 28.60 -2.61
CA VAL A 226 -6.65 28.57 -1.29
C VAL A 226 -5.61 28.38 -0.19
N MET A 227 -5.89 28.90 1.00
CA MET A 227 -5.09 28.72 2.21
C MET A 227 -6.02 28.54 3.40
N TRP A 228 -5.64 27.65 4.31
CA TRP A 228 -6.40 27.38 5.53
C TRP A 228 -6.29 28.56 6.51
N GLY A 229 -7.43 28.95 7.10
CA GLY A 229 -7.50 29.95 8.15
C GLY A 229 -7.42 31.40 7.68
N GLU A 230 -7.37 31.63 6.38
CA GLU A 230 -7.36 32.98 5.81
C GLU A 230 -8.75 33.36 5.30
N ILE A 231 -9.25 34.51 5.75
CA ILE A 231 -10.62 34.99 5.49
C ILE A 231 -10.63 36.00 4.32
N ASP A 232 -9.46 36.52 3.94
CA ASP A 232 -9.32 37.56 2.92
C ASP A 232 -9.21 36.98 1.50
N MET A 233 -10.16 37.35 0.64
CA MET A 233 -10.10 37.04 -0.78
C MET A 233 -8.96 37.81 -1.47
N PRO A 234 -8.32 37.23 -2.51
CA PRO A 234 -7.35 37.96 -3.33
C PRO A 234 -8.03 39.19 -3.96
N THR A 235 -7.38 40.35 -3.86
CA THR A 235 -7.83 41.58 -4.51
C THR A 235 -7.93 41.38 -6.03
N GLY A 236 -9.11 41.65 -6.61
CA GLY A 236 -9.39 41.54 -8.04
C GLY A 236 -10.22 40.34 -8.49
N TRP A 237 -10.83 39.59 -7.56
CA TRP A 237 -11.94 38.69 -7.87
C TRP A 237 -13.23 39.45 -7.64
N ASP A 238 -13.86 39.90 -8.73
CA ASP A 238 -15.15 40.57 -8.67
C ASP A 238 -16.16 39.61 -8.04
N VAL A 239 -16.81 40.08 -6.97
CA VAL A 239 -18.05 39.48 -6.50
C VAL A 239 -19.04 39.72 -7.63
N ASP A 240 -19.53 38.67 -8.28
CA ASP A 240 -20.64 38.82 -9.22
C ASP A 240 -21.76 39.55 -8.45
N GLU A 241 -22.04 40.79 -8.85
CA GLU A 241 -23.13 41.58 -8.30
C GLU A 241 -24.44 40.82 -8.52
N ASP A 242 -25.02 40.38 -7.40
CA ASP A 242 -26.45 40.31 -7.14
C ASP A 242 -27.33 39.53 -8.16
N ASP A 243 -27.54 38.24 -7.92
CA ASP A 243 -28.70 37.48 -8.43
C ASP A 243 -30.02 37.88 -7.69
N GLY A 244 -30.08 39.08 -7.12
CA GLY A 244 -31.27 39.69 -6.53
C GLY A 244 -32.20 40.35 -7.55
N THR A 245 -31.74 40.62 -8.77
CA THR A 245 -32.55 41.35 -9.78
C THR A 245 -33.48 40.46 -10.62
N GLN A 246 -33.35 39.13 -10.63
CA GLN A 246 -34.28 38.27 -11.39
C GLN A 246 -35.59 37.92 -10.64
N LYS A 247 -35.69 38.17 -9.33
CA LYS A 247 -36.94 37.91 -8.58
C LYS A 247 -37.94 39.07 -8.60
N ALA A 248 -37.50 40.30 -8.92
CA ALA A 248 -38.40 41.46 -8.96
C ALA A 248 -39.19 41.55 -10.27
N GLU A 249 -38.70 40.99 -11.38
CA GLU A 249 -39.33 41.12 -12.70
C GLU A 249 -40.35 40.00 -13.02
N ARG A 250 -40.56 39.05 -12.10
CA ARG A 250 -41.62 38.01 -12.20
C ARG A 250 -42.85 38.30 -11.34
N ALA A 251 -42.93 39.51 -10.76
CA ALA A 251 -44.02 39.92 -9.88
C ALA A 251 -44.80 41.17 -10.37
N LEU A 252 -44.63 41.54 -11.66
CA LEU A 252 -45.51 42.45 -12.39
C LEU A 252 -46.11 41.69 -13.59
#